data_AF-A0A0T1WD79-F1
#
_entry.id   AF-A0A0T1WD79-F1
#
_cell.length_a   1.000
_cell.length_b   1.000
_cell.length_c   1.000
_cell.angle_alpha   90.00
_cell.angle_beta   90.00
_cell.angle_gamma   90.00
#
_symmetry.space_group_name_H-M   'P 1'
#
loop_
_entity.id
_entity.type
_entity.pdbx_description
1 polymer ?
#
loop_
_entity_poly.entity_id
_entity_poly.type
_entity_poly.pdbx_seq_one_letter_code
_entity_poly.pdbx_strand_id
1 'polypeptide(L)'
;MLKTFWGGESGWRDEQLDDGTVIWTAPDGRRYVTTPGSRLLFPELSEPTKTVQASRVPTAHTTGLTMPRRKTTRTQDRARRIQRERDLNDRYPKSACPT
;
A
#
# COMPACT_ATOMS: atom_id res chain seq x y z
N MET A 1 -5.65 10.68 -12.07
CA MET A 1 -5.10 9.62 -11.19
C MET A 1 -6.00 8.40 -11.37
N LEU A 2 -5.58 7.37 -12.11
CA LEU A 2 -6.37 6.15 -12.33
C LEU A 2 -6.19 5.21 -11.13
N LYS A 3 -7.25 4.94 -10.36
CA LYS A 3 -7.33 3.73 -9.52
C LYS A 3 -7.98 2.66 -10.39
N THR A 4 -7.36 1.50 -10.49
CA THR A 4 -7.72 0.39 -11.40
C THR A 4 -9.13 -0.17 -11.21
N PHE A 5 -9.84 0.24 -10.16
CA PHE A 5 -11.21 -0.17 -9.88
C PHE A 5 -12.03 1.10 -9.59
N TRP A 6 -12.89 1.47 -10.53
CA TRP A 6 -13.89 2.49 -10.32
C TRP A 6 -14.92 1.94 -9.32
N GLY A 7 -14.94 2.50 -8.11
CA GLY A 7 -15.98 2.25 -7.12
C GLY A 7 -17.14 3.24 -7.29
N GLY A 8 -18.28 2.96 -6.66
CA GLY A 8 -19.47 3.84 -6.69
C GLY A 8 -20.72 3.12 -7.18
N GLU A 9 -21.79 3.89 -7.45
CA GLU A 9 -23.09 3.31 -7.80
C GLU A 9 -23.04 2.43 -9.06
N SER A 10 -22.21 2.80 -10.03
CA SER A 10 -21.96 2.06 -11.28
C SER A 10 -20.63 1.30 -11.31
N GLY A 11 -19.98 1.16 -10.15
CA GLY A 11 -18.64 0.58 -10.01
C GLY A 11 -18.60 -0.73 -9.24
N TRP A 12 -17.38 -1.22 -8.98
CA TRP A 12 -17.18 -2.34 -8.07
C TRP A 12 -17.59 -1.96 -6.64
N ARG A 13 -18.20 -2.90 -5.93
CA ARG A 13 -18.58 -2.75 -4.50
C ARG A 13 -18.10 -3.97 -3.72
N ASP A 14 -17.73 -3.76 -2.47
CA ASP A 14 -17.39 -4.85 -1.55
C ASP A 14 -18.24 -4.80 -0.27
N GLU A 15 -18.57 -5.98 0.23
CA GLU A 15 -19.14 -6.19 1.57
C GLU A 15 -18.17 -7.10 2.34
N GLN A 16 -17.70 -6.66 3.50
CA GLN A 16 -16.80 -7.43 4.36
C GLN A 16 -17.59 -7.95 5.56
N LEU A 17 -17.55 -9.27 5.75
CA LEU A 17 -18.17 -9.96 6.88
C LEU A 17 -17.19 -10.05 8.05
N ASP A 18 -17.72 -10.30 9.25
CA ASP A 18 -16.95 -10.41 10.49
C ASP A 18 -16.04 -11.66 10.52
N ASP A 19 -16.37 -12.69 9.75
CA ASP A 19 -15.56 -13.90 9.57
C ASP A 19 -14.42 -13.74 8.54
N GLY A 20 -14.20 -12.51 8.06
CA GLY A 20 -13.17 -12.16 7.09
C GLY A 20 -13.54 -12.48 5.64
N THR A 21 -14.74 -13.00 5.38
CA THR A 21 -15.24 -13.19 4.01
C THR A 21 -15.48 -11.84 3.34
N VAL A 22 -14.99 -11.69 2.11
CA VAL A 22 -15.23 -10.51 1.26
C VAL A 22 -16.11 -10.89 0.09
N ILE A 23 -17.24 -10.21 -0.04
CA ILE A 23 -18.17 -10.35 -1.16
C ILE A 23 -17.92 -9.19 -2.11
N TRP A 24 -17.43 -9.48 -3.30
CA TRP A 24 -17.23 -8.51 -4.37
C TRP A 24 -18.43 -8.51 -5.31
N THR A 25 -18.97 -7.33 -5.60
CA THR A 25 -19.98 -7.11 -6.63
C THR A 25 -19.37 -6.34 -7.79
N ALA A 26 -19.34 -6.97 -8.96
CA ALA A 26 -18.88 -6.37 -10.20
C ALA A 26 -19.92 -5.35 -10.74
N PRO A 27 -19.51 -4.41 -11.62
CA PRO A 27 -20.42 -3.45 -12.24
C PRO A 27 -21.58 -4.07 -13.01
N ASP A 28 -21.40 -5.29 -13.52
CA ASP A 28 -22.43 -6.07 -14.21
C ASP A 28 -23.33 -6.89 -13.26
N GLY A 29 -23.17 -6.70 -11.95
CA GLY A 29 -23.96 -7.33 -10.90
C GLY A 29 -23.46 -8.71 -10.46
N ARG A 30 -22.41 -9.28 -11.07
CA ARG A 30 -21.87 -10.58 -10.65
C ARG A 30 -21.24 -10.48 -9.26
N ARG A 31 -21.47 -11.51 -8.44
CA ARG A 31 -20.94 -11.62 -7.09
C ARG A 31 -19.84 -12.67 -7.01
N TYR A 32 -18.74 -12.32 -6.36
CA TYR A 32 -17.61 -13.21 -6.09
C TYR A 32 -17.33 -13.22 -4.61
N VAL A 33 -17.16 -14.42 -4.04
CA VAL A 33 -16.92 -14.60 -2.61
C VAL A 33 -15.48 -15.06 -2.43
N THR A 34 -14.74 -14.34 -1.59
CA THR A 34 -13.35 -14.66 -1.23
C THR A 34 -13.27 -14.84 0.27
N THR A 35 -12.76 -15.99 0.71
CA THR A 35 -12.50 -16.30 2.13
C THR A 35 -10.99 -16.29 2.36
N PRO A 36 -10.51 -15.87 3.54
CA PRO A 36 -9.08 -15.90 3.86
C PRO A 36 -8.51 -17.31 3.75
N GLY A 37 -7.44 -17.47 2.97
CA GLY A 37 -6.75 -18.76 2.82
C GLY A 37 -6.12 -19.28 4.12
N SER A 38 -5.83 -18.39 5.08
CA SER A 38 -5.37 -18.76 6.42
C SER A 38 -6.36 -19.66 7.14
N ARG A 39 -7.66 -19.61 6.80
CA ARG A 39 -8.69 -20.48 7.39
C ARG A 39 -8.40 -21.96 7.20
N LEU A 40 -7.68 -22.33 6.14
CA LEU A 40 -7.25 -23.72 5.90
C LEU A 40 -6.14 -24.18 6.86
N LEU A 41 -5.28 -23.26 7.30
CA LEU A 41 -4.12 -23.56 8.13
C LEU A 41 -4.37 -23.28 9.62
N PHE A 42 -5.18 -22.26 9.91
CA PHE A 42 -5.44 -21.73 11.25
C PHE A 42 -6.93 -21.38 11.38
N PRO A 43 -7.83 -22.39 11.47
CA PRO A 43 -9.27 -22.17 11.53
C PRO A 43 -9.67 -21.37 12.78
N GLU A 44 -9.10 -21.69 13.94
CA GLU A 44 -9.41 -21.03 15.22
C GLU A 44 -9.03 -19.53 15.22
N LEU A 45 -7.92 -19.17 14.57
CA LEU A 45 -7.48 -17.77 14.45
C LEU A 45 -8.24 -16.99 13.37
N SER A 46 -9.00 -17.68 12.53
CA SER A 46 -9.84 -17.08 11.49
C SER A 46 -11.29 -16.87 11.97
N GLU A 47 -11.60 -17.24 13.21
CA GLU A 47 -12.90 -16.93 13.80
C GLU A 47 -13.01 -15.44 14.18
N PRO A 48 -14.18 -14.82 13.98
CA PRO A 48 -14.40 -13.44 14.39
C PRO A 48 -14.07 -13.25 15.88
N THR A 49 -13.12 -12.36 16.20
CA THR A 49 -12.80 -12.07 17.61
C THR A 49 -13.97 -11.37 18.33
N LYS A 50 -14.70 -10.51 17.62
CA LYS A 50 -15.95 -9.84 18.03
C LYS A 50 -16.75 -9.48 16.78
N THR A 51 -18.07 -9.49 16.89
CA THR A 51 -18.94 -9.00 15.81
C THR A 51 -18.68 -7.51 15.57
N VAL A 52 -18.26 -7.16 14.35
CA VAL A 52 -18.06 -5.76 13.96
C VAL A 52 -19.39 -5.21 13.51
N GLN A 53 -19.91 -4.21 14.22
CA GLN A 53 -21.02 -3.40 13.72
C GLN A 53 -20.44 -2.43 12.69
N ALA A 54 -20.58 -2.74 11.40
CA ALA A 54 -20.16 -1.86 10.33
C ALA A 54 -21.02 -0.57 10.37
N SER A 55 -20.48 0.49 10.95
CA SER A 55 -21.10 1.81 10.87
C SER A 55 -20.97 2.34 9.44
N ARG A 56 -22.01 3.06 9.00
CA ARG A 56 -22.18 3.61 7.66
C ARG A 56 -20.91 4.29 7.15
N VAL A 57 -20.61 4.02 5.87
CA VAL A 57 -19.51 4.56 5.03
C VAL A 57 -18.80 5.74 5.68
N PRO A 58 -17.50 5.59 6.05
CA PRO A 58 -16.73 6.70 6.58
C PRO A 58 -16.83 7.88 5.61
N THR A 59 -17.16 9.06 6.13
CA THR A 59 -17.14 10.29 5.35
C THR A 59 -15.79 10.39 4.66
N ALA A 60 -15.77 10.67 3.35
CA ALA A 60 -14.53 10.75 2.60
C ALA A 60 -13.52 11.64 3.34
N HIS A 61 -12.44 11.04 3.84
CA HIS A 61 -11.36 11.76 4.51
C HIS A 61 -10.54 12.51 3.45
N THR A 62 -11.08 13.64 2.97
CA THR A 62 -10.40 14.60 2.09
C THR A 62 -9.51 15.57 2.89
N THR A 63 -9.64 15.57 4.23
CA THR A 63 -8.83 16.41 5.10
C THR A 63 -7.40 15.87 5.24
N GLY A 64 -6.49 16.47 4.48
CA GLY A 64 -5.07 16.52 4.85
C GLY A 64 -4.24 15.32 4.46
N LEU A 65 -4.04 15.10 3.16
CA LEU A 65 -2.79 14.46 2.70
C LEU A 65 -1.62 15.43 2.98
N THR A 66 -1.17 15.46 4.23
CA THR A 66 0.04 16.15 4.68
C THR A 66 1.28 15.33 4.32
N MET A 67 1.30 14.68 3.16
CA MET A 67 2.52 14.02 2.71
C MET A 67 3.49 15.10 2.24
N PRO A 68 4.69 15.20 2.83
CA PRO A 68 5.67 16.18 2.40
C PRO A 68 6.00 15.97 0.93
N ARG A 69 5.84 17.03 0.13
CA ARG A 69 6.20 16.99 -1.28
C ARG A 69 7.72 16.88 -1.39
N ARG A 70 8.17 15.90 -2.18
CA ARG A 70 9.58 15.70 -2.47
C ARG A 70 10.12 16.96 -3.15
N LYS A 71 11.16 17.58 -2.55
CA LYS A 71 11.78 18.83 -3.05
C LYS A 71 12.76 18.61 -4.21
N THR A 72 13.24 17.38 -4.40
CA THR A 72 14.27 17.02 -5.39
C THR A 72 13.92 15.74 -6.12
N THR A 73 14.22 15.63 -7.41
CA THR A 73 13.94 14.39 -8.14
C THR A 73 14.90 13.27 -7.73
N ARG A 74 14.50 12.00 -7.90
CA ARG A 74 15.39 10.85 -7.64
C ARG A 74 16.69 10.92 -8.44
N THR A 75 16.62 11.44 -9.67
CA THR A 75 17.77 11.62 -10.55
C THR A 75 18.75 12.65 -9.97
N GLN A 76 18.25 13.78 -9.46
CA GLN A 76 19.09 14.81 -8.82
C GLN A 76 19.76 14.30 -7.54
N ASP A 77 19.00 13.57 -6.71
CA ASP A 77 19.53 12.99 -5.47
C ASP A 77 20.65 11.97 -5.76
N ARG A 78 20.42 11.10 -6.76
CA ARG A 78 21.43 10.14 -7.23
C ARG A 78 22.68 10.83 -7.76
N ALA A 79 22.52 11.89 -8.57
CA ALA A 79 23.65 12.65 -9.11
C ALA A 79 24.48 13.30 -7.99
N ARG A 80 23.81 13.94 -7.01
CA ARG A 80 24.47 14.52 -5.84
C ARG A 80 25.25 13.49 -5.03
N ARG A 81 24.65 12.31 -4.80
CA ARG A 81 25.32 11.22 -4.07
C ARG A 81 26.59 10.76 -4.78
N ILE A 82 26.51 10.51 -6.09
CA ILE A 82 27.67 10.09 -6.88
C ILE A 82 28.77 11.15 -6.86
N GLN A 83 28.42 12.43 -7.02
CA GLN A 83 29.41 13.51 -6.98
C GLN A 83 30.11 13.57 -5.63
N ARG A 84 29.34 13.50 -4.53
CA ARG A 84 29.90 13.45 -3.18
C ARG A 84 30.84 12.27 -2.97
N GLU A 85 30.48 11.09 -3.46
CA GLU A 85 31.33 9.90 -3.39
C GLU A 85 32.64 10.08 -4.18
N ARG A 86 32.59 10.72 -5.36
CA ARG A 86 33.79 11.06 -6.13
C ARG A 86 34.68 12.03 -5.38
N ASP A 87 34.12 13.12 -4.86
CA ASP A 87 34.88 14.10 -4.08
C ASP A 87 35.55 13.48 -2.85
N LEU A 88 34.90 12.50 -2.20
CA LEU A 88 35.48 11.76 -1.08
C LEU A 88 36.61 10.83 -1.52
N ASN A 89 36.46 10.13 -2.64
CA ASN A 89 37.51 9.27 -3.18
C ASN A 89 38.73 10.09 -3.64
N ASP A 90 38.53 11.28 -4.19
CA ASP A 90 39.60 12.20 -4.59
C ASP A 90 40.36 12.73 -3.37
N ARG A 91 39.64 13.03 -2.27
CA ARG A 91 40.24 13.50 -1.00
C ARG A 91 40.95 12.40 -0.22
N TYR A 92 40.46 11.16 -0.30
CA TYR A 92 41.00 10.01 0.40
C TYR A 92 41.22 8.86 -0.59
N PRO A 93 42.25 8.98 -1.46
CA PRO A 93 42.55 7.93 -2.42
C PRO A 93 42.89 6.65 -1.67
N LYS A 94 42.21 5.55 -2.01
CA LYS A 94 42.36 4.25 -1.34
C LYS A 94 43.73 3.58 -1.56
N SER A 95 44.69 4.26 -2.18
CA SER A 95 46.04 3.79 -2.43
C SER A 95 46.98 4.18 -1.29
N ALA A 96 46.88 3.46 -0.18
CA ALA A 96 47.94 3.37 0.83
C ALA A 96 47.90 1.97 1.48
N CYS A 97 48.09 0.93 0.66
CA CYS A 97 48.61 -0.35 1.15
C CYS A 97 50.09 -0.39 0.77
N PRO A 98 51.03 -0.22 1.73
CA PRO A 98 52.42 -0.55 1.49
C PRO A 98 52.56 -2.08 1.48
N THR A 99 53.22 -2.59 0.45
CA THR A 99 53.65 -3.99 0.30
C THR A 99 54.69 -4.36 1.34
#